data_AF-A0A7C9FZC0-F1
#
_entry.id   AF-A0A7C9FZC0-F1
#
_cell.length_a   1.000
_cell.length_b   1.000
_cell.length_c   1.000
_cell.angle_alpha   90.00
_cell.angle_beta   90.00
_cell.angle_gamma   90.00
#
_symmetry.space_group_name_H-M   'P 1'
#
loop_
_entity.id
_entity.type
_entity.pdbx_description
1 polymer ?
#
loop_
_entity_poly.entity_id
_entity_poly.type
_entity_poly.pdbx_seq_one_letter_code
_entity_poly.pdbx_strand_id
1 'polypeptide(L)'
;MASYSFTYNQEIGHQGQSLVPHYPGGRSGVTIGPGYDLGHRSPQEIYNDLTAAGIDPETAYALIDAAHKTGPDAANWVAQRGGIIITEEQQQALFENVLVPEYEERAKDQLLSFVQNHGGFSPEAADWESLSEKQKEILFDYVYNTGGLSRFPELTAAVLNEDWEEAAYHYERFSGDEPLAYRNQMFYQQYLDPAYMREEADWPGTEAELPAEIEEDLSDQIEDLYADDGDSPDTPEADNTDDWYETYT
;
A
#
# COMPACT_ATOMS: atom_id res chain seq x y z
N MET A 1 -3.64 3.97 15.91
CA MET A 1 -2.92 3.96 14.62
C MET A 1 -3.28 2.67 13.94
N ALA A 2 -3.54 2.69 12.63
CA ALA A 2 -3.76 1.48 11.86
C ALA A 2 -2.52 0.59 11.92
N SER A 3 -2.69 -0.73 12.03
CA SER A 3 -1.60 -1.65 11.72
C SER A 3 -1.15 -1.42 10.28
N TYR A 4 0.15 -1.48 10.00
CA TYR A 4 0.70 -1.24 8.64
C TYR A 4 0.36 0.17 8.08
N SER A 5 0.46 1.20 8.93
CA SER A 5 0.15 2.58 8.57
C SER A 5 0.96 3.10 7.37
N PHE A 6 2.22 2.69 7.26
CA PHE A 6 3.06 2.99 6.09
C PHE A 6 2.40 2.49 4.80
N THR A 7 2.07 1.20 4.72
CA THR A 7 1.43 0.60 3.54
C THR A 7 0.09 1.25 3.26
N TYR A 8 -0.74 1.44 4.27
CA TYR A 8 -2.03 2.12 4.14
C TYR A 8 -1.89 3.52 3.51
N ASN A 9 -0.98 4.35 4.03
CA ASN A 9 -0.77 5.72 3.56
C ASN A 9 -0.27 5.75 2.11
N GLN A 10 0.57 4.80 1.71
CA GLN A 10 1.05 4.68 0.34
C GLN A 10 -0.06 4.28 -0.64
N GLU A 11 -1.06 3.53 -0.18
CA GLU A 11 -2.17 3.02 -1.02
C GLU A 11 -3.32 4.01 -1.17
N ILE A 12 -3.62 4.84 -0.16
CA ILE A 12 -4.70 5.84 -0.27
C ILE A 12 -4.28 7.07 -1.10
N GLY A 13 -2.97 7.35 -1.19
CA GLY A 13 -2.43 8.52 -1.86
C GLY A 13 -2.93 9.84 -1.27
N HIS A 14 -2.79 10.94 -2.02
CA HIS A 14 -3.06 12.31 -1.53
C HIS A 14 -4.31 12.99 -2.11
N GLN A 15 -5.08 12.30 -2.96
CA GLN A 15 -6.14 12.95 -3.79
C GLN A 15 -7.55 12.35 -3.61
N GLY A 16 -7.76 11.52 -2.58
CA GLY A 16 -9.08 10.92 -2.31
C GLY A 16 -9.56 9.93 -3.39
N GLN A 17 -8.69 9.53 -4.31
CA GLN A 17 -9.00 8.54 -5.35
C GLN A 17 -9.45 7.20 -4.77
N SER A 18 -8.89 6.82 -3.62
CA SER A 18 -9.28 5.61 -2.88
C SER A 18 -10.72 5.68 -2.35
N LEU A 19 -11.28 6.87 -2.11
CA LEU A 19 -12.64 7.01 -1.58
C LEU A 19 -13.74 6.73 -2.60
N VAL A 20 -13.37 6.57 -3.88
CA VAL A 20 -14.32 6.31 -4.97
C VAL A 20 -13.94 5.04 -5.74
N PRO A 21 -14.92 4.30 -6.27
CA PRO A 21 -14.63 3.21 -7.19
C PRO A 21 -13.84 3.71 -8.40
N HIS A 22 -12.70 3.09 -8.67
CA HIS A 22 -11.83 3.41 -9.79
C HIS A 22 -11.33 2.12 -10.45
N TYR A 23 -10.64 2.24 -11.58
CA TYR A 23 -10.00 1.11 -12.26
C TYR A 23 -8.51 1.41 -12.41
N PRO A 24 -7.62 0.71 -11.69
CA PRO A 24 -6.18 0.96 -11.75
C PRO A 24 -5.50 0.61 -13.08
N GLY A 25 -6.13 -0.18 -13.95
CA GLY A 25 -5.54 -0.65 -15.21
C GLY A 25 -5.23 -2.15 -15.24
N GLY A 26 -4.71 -2.64 -16.37
CA GLY A 26 -4.30 -4.04 -16.54
C GLY A 26 -5.40 -5.07 -16.20
N ARG A 27 -5.04 -6.12 -15.46
CA ARG A 27 -5.98 -7.18 -15.05
C ARG A 27 -6.77 -6.86 -13.78
N SER A 28 -6.58 -5.69 -13.18
CA SER A 28 -7.34 -5.28 -12.00
C SER A 28 -8.84 -5.20 -12.28
N GLY A 29 -9.62 -5.35 -11.22
CA GLY A 29 -11.04 -5.05 -11.24
C GLY A 29 -11.35 -3.58 -10.97
N VAL A 30 -12.64 -3.33 -10.75
CA VAL A 30 -13.04 -2.10 -10.04
C VAL A 30 -12.44 -2.17 -8.64
N THR A 31 -11.79 -1.11 -8.19
CA THR A 31 -11.09 -1.02 -6.91
C THR A 31 -11.66 0.12 -6.08
N ILE A 32 -11.74 -0.06 -4.77
CA ILE A 32 -12.10 0.99 -3.80
C ILE A 32 -11.21 0.88 -2.56
N GLY A 33 -11.09 1.97 -1.81
CA GLY A 33 -10.20 2.07 -0.66
C GLY A 33 -8.74 1.86 -1.04
N PRO A 34 -7.90 1.45 -0.08
CA PRO A 34 -6.52 1.07 -0.36
C PRO A 34 -6.53 -0.31 -1.02
N GLY A 35 -6.75 -0.39 -2.33
CA GLY A 35 -6.53 -1.62 -3.09
C GLY A 35 -7.58 -2.74 -2.98
N TYR A 36 -8.79 -2.51 -2.44
CA TYR A 36 -9.84 -3.53 -2.41
C TYR A 36 -10.44 -3.76 -3.81
N ASP A 37 -9.91 -4.76 -4.53
CA ASP A 37 -10.34 -5.16 -5.88
C ASP A 37 -11.66 -5.97 -5.86
N LEU A 38 -12.75 -5.35 -6.29
CA LEU A 38 -14.07 -5.98 -6.41
C LEU A 38 -14.13 -7.00 -7.55
N GLY A 39 -13.30 -6.86 -8.60
CA GLY A 39 -13.29 -7.77 -9.74
C GLY A 39 -12.80 -9.17 -9.40
N HIS A 40 -11.94 -9.31 -8.39
CA HIS A 40 -11.45 -10.61 -7.93
C HIS A 40 -12.29 -11.24 -6.81
N ARG A 41 -13.45 -10.66 -6.49
CA ARG A 41 -14.33 -11.11 -5.41
C ARG A 41 -15.72 -11.46 -5.93
N SER A 42 -16.40 -12.36 -5.22
CA SER A 42 -17.80 -12.67 -5.47
C SER A 42 -18.74 -11.57 -4.93
N PRO A 43 -19.98 -11.49 -5.44
CA PRO A 43 -20.97 -10.54 -4.92
C PRO A 43 -21.20 -10.64 -3.40
N GLN A 44 -21.15 -11.87 -2.86
CA GLN A 44 -21.38 -12.12 -1.44
C GLN A 44 -20.21 -11.66 -0.57
N GLU A 45 -18.97 -11.86 -1.04
CA GLU A 45 -17.77 -11.35 -0.36
C GLU A 45 -17.79 -9.83 -0.32
N ILE A 46 -18.02 -9.17 -1.47
CA ILE A 46 -18.13 -7.71 -1.55
C ILE A 46 -19.15 -7.19 -0.55
N TYR A 47 -20.37 -7.74 -0.53
CA TYR A 47 -21.40 -7.27 0.38
C TYR A 47 -20.99 -7.42 1.86
N ASN A 48 -20.42 -8.58 2.23
CA ASN A 48 -20.02 -8.85 3.61
C ASN A 48 -18.87 -7.95 4.06
N ASP A 49 -17.84 -7.82 3.23
CA ASP A 49 -16.64 -7.05 3.54
C ASP A 49 -16.97 -5.56 3.67
N LEU A 50 -17.72 -5.00 2.73
CA LEU A 50 -18.09 -3.58 2.74
C LEU A 50 -19.01 -3.27 3.94
N THR A 51 -19.98 -4.12 4.24
CA THR A 51 -20.85 -3.90 5.42
C THR A 51 -20.11 -4.09 6.74
N ALA A 52 -19.14 -5.00 6.81
CA ALA A 52 -18.23 -5.13 7.96
C ALA A 52 -17.35 -3.89 8.14
N ALA A 53 -16.97 -3.23 7.05
CA ALA A 53 -16.26 -1.95 7.04
C ALA A 53 -17.17 -0.73 7.35
N GLY A 54 -18.45 -0.95 7.68
CA GLY A 54 -19.38 0.12 8.02
C GLY A 54 -19.97 0.88 6.83
N ILE A 55 -19.82 0.36 5.61
CA ILE A 55 -20.51 0.86 4.43
C ILE A 55 -21.98 0.41 4.50
N ASP A 56 -22.90 1.34 4.22
CA ASP A 56 -24.31 1.03 4.36
C ASP A 56 -24.74 -0.07 3.36
N PRO A 57 -25.74 -0.90 3.71
CA PRO A 57 -26.17 -2.00 2.85
C PRO A 57 -26.62 -1.61 1.45
N GLU A 58 -27.14 -0.40 1.24
CA GLU A 58 -27.60 0.06 -0.08
C GLU A 58 -26.40 0.34 -0.98
N THR A 59 -25.40 1.06 -0.47
CA THR A 59 -24.12 1.30 -1.17
C THR A 59 -23.37 0.00 -1.41
N ALA A 60 -23.28 -0.89 -0.41
CA ALA A 60 -22.64 -2.19 -0.58
C ALA A 60 -23.34 -3.03 -1.66
N TYR A 61 -24.68 -3.02 -1.68
CA TYR A 61 -25.47 -3.70 -2.72
C TYR A 61 -25.26 -3.11 -4.11
N ALA A 62 -25.07 -1.78 -4.23
CA ALA A 62 -24.75 -1.16 -5.52
C ALA A 62 -23.38 -1.59 -6.07
N LEU A 63 -22.44 -1.92 -5.19
CA LEU A 63 -21.07 -2.32 -5.53
C LEU A 63 -20.94 -3.80 -5.92
N ILE A 64 -21.86 -4.68 -5.53
CA ILE A 64 -21.77 -6.12 -5.86
C ILE A 64 -21.81 -6.37 -7.37
N ASP A 65 -22.43 -5.47 -8.15
CA ASP A 65 -22.48 -5.55 -9.61
C ASP A 65 -21.08 -5.44 -10.25
N ALA A 66 -20.09 -4.89 -9.53
CA ALA A 66 -18.70 -4.83 -9.96
C ALA A 66 -17.96 -6.16 -9.86
N ALA A 67 -18.54 -7.17 -9.19
CA ALA A 67 -17.95 -8.50 -9.08
C ALA A 67 -17.54 -9.07 -10.44
N HIS A 68 -16.36 -9.68 -10.50
CA HIS A 68 -15.82 -10.32 -11.69
C HIS A 68 -15.59 -9.41 -12.90
N LYS A 69 -15.78 -8.09 -12.75
CA LYS A 69 -15.43 -7.11 -13.80
C LYS A 69 -13.96 -6.76 -13.68
N THR A 70 -13.21 -7.03 -14.74
CA THR A 70 -11.79 -6.69 -14.88
C THR A 70 -11.55 -6.06 -16.24
N GLY A 71 -10.41 -5.39 -16.41
CA GLY A 71 -10.04 -4.86 -17.71
C GLY A 71 -11.06 -3.84 -18.26
N PRO A 72 -11.42 -3.93 -19.56
CA PRO A 72 -12.41 -3.04 -20.16
C PRO A 72 -13.77 -3.03 -19.47
N ASP A 73 -14.21 -4.14 -18.86
CA ASP A 73 -15.49 -4.21 -18.16
C ASP A 73 -15.48 -3.42 -16.84
N ALA A 74 -14.34 -3.38 -16.15
CA ALA A 74 -14.15 -2.55 -14.96
C ALA A 74 -14.17 -1.06 -15.34
N ALA A 75 -13.42 -0.69 -16.39
CA ALA A 75 -13.41 0.68 -16.90
C ALA A 75 -14.83 1.18 -17.29
N ASN A 76 -15.57 0.33 -18.01
CA ASN A 76 -16.95 0.63 -18.39
C ASN A 76 -17.88 0.77 -17.19
N TRP A 77 -17.71 -0.07 -16.16
CA TRP A 77 -18.51 0.00 -14.95
C TRP A 77 -18.28 1.33 -14.22
N VAL A 78 -17.02 1.71 -14.00
CA VAL A 78 -16.64 2.97 -13.33
C VAL A 78 -17.21 4.19 -14.07
N ALA A 79 -17.11 4.20 -15.41
CA ALA A 79 -17.64 5.30 -16.23
C ALA A 79 -19.18 5.47 -16.12
N GLN A 80 -19.91 4.40 -15.78
CA GLN A 80 -21.37 4.40 -15.70
C GLN A 80 -21.92 4.54 -14.27
N ARG A 81 -21.15 4.14 -13.26
CA ARG A 81 -21.58 3.97 -11.85
C ARG A 81 -20.91 4.99 -10.91
N GLY A 82 -20.84 6.25 -11.36
CA GLY A 82 -20.34 7.35 -10.53
C GLY A 82 -21.27 7.71 -9.35
N GLY A 83 -20.75 8.51 -8.41
CA GLY A 83 -21.51 9.03 -7.27
C GLY A 83 -21.48 8.16 -6.01
N ILE A 84 -20.75 7.04 -6.03
CA ILE A 84 -20.44 6.25 -4.84
C ILE A 84 -19.16 6.80 -4.21
N ILE A 85 -19.23 7.14 -2.94
CA ILE A 85 -18.11 7.66 -2.14
C ILE A 85 -18.16 6.96 -0.78
N ILE A 86 -17.04 6.43 -0.32
CA ILE A 86 -16.88 5.92 1.05
C ILE A 86 -16.14 6.94 1.92
N THR A 87 -16.29 6.86 3.24
CA THR A 87 -15.57 7.75 4.16
C THR A 87 -14.15 7.26 4.43
N GLU A 88 -13.32 8.13 5.00
CA GLU A 88 -11.97 7.77 5.45
C GLU A 88 -12.01 6.65 6.50
N GLU A 89 -12.97 6.69 7.43
CA GLU A 89 -13.16 5.64 8.42
C GLU A 89 -13.57 4.31 7.78
N GLN A 90 -14.39 4.34 6.73
CA GLN A 90 -14.83 3.14 6.01
C GLN A 90 -13.68 2.51 5.22
N GLN A 91 -12.85 3.30 4.51
CA GLN A 91 -11.67 2.74 3.82
C GLN A 91 -10.65 2.19 4.81
N GLN A 92 -10.47 2.83 5.98
CA GLN A 92 -9.57 2.35 7.03
C GLN A 92 -10.11 1.04 7.62
N ALA A 93 -11.42 0.96 7.89
CA ALA A 93 -12.05 -0.26 8.37
C ALA A 93 -11.97 -1.39 7.34
N LEU A 94 -12.08 -1.08 6.04
CA LEU A 94 -11.88 -2.05 4.96
C LEU A 94 -10.44 -2.57 4.92
N PHE A 95 -9.46 -1.68 5.13
CA PHE A 95 -8.06 -2.08 5.23
C PHE A 95 -7.82 -2.98 6.45
N GLU A 96 -8.14 -2.50 7.64
CA GLU A 96 -7.81 -3.16 8.91
C GLU A 96 -8.55 -4.48 9.10
N ASN A 97 -9.83 -4.55 8.74
CA ASN A 97 -10.66 -5.72 9.06
C ASN A 97 -10.73 -6.75 7.94
N VAL A 98 -10.35 -6.38 6.71
CA VAL A 98 -10.48 -7.26 5.55
C VAL A 98 -9.12 -7.50 4.90
N LEU A 99 -8.43 -6.43 4.47
CA LEU A 99 -7.20 -6.57 3.71
C LEU A 99 -6.01 -6.98 4.57
N VAL A 100 -5.85 -6.41 5.77
CA VAL A 100 -4.74 -6.76 6.67
C VAL A 100 -4.75 -8.25 7.01
N PRO A 101 -5.86 -8.87 7.48
CA PRO A 101 -5.90 -10.31 7.72
C PRO A 101 -5.58 -11.15 6.47
N GLU A 102 -6.09 -10.75 5.29
CA GLU A 102 -5.84 -11.47 4.03
C GLU A 102 -4.34 -11.45 3.67
N TYR A 103 -3.71 -10.27 3.75
CA TYR A 103 -2.33 -10.08 3.32
C TYR A 103 -1.32 -10.55 4.37
N GLU A 104 -1.64 -10.53 5.66
CA GLU A 104 -0.83 -11.19 6.69
C GLU A 104 -0.75 -12.69 6.47
N GLU A 105 -1.88 -13.37 6.24
CA GLU A 105 -1.87 -14.81 5.96
C GLU A 105 -1.06 -15.11 4.69
N ARG A 106 -1.21 -14.29 3.64
CA ARG A 106 -0.39 -14.40 2.44
C ARG A 106 1.11 -14.20 2.73
N ALA A 107 1.46 -13.25 3.58
CA ALA A 107 2.85 -12.99 3.96
C ALA A 107 3.43 -14.16 4.76
N LYS A 108 2.68 -14.72 5.71
CA LYS A 108 3.06 -15.92 6.48
C LYS A 108 3.32 -17.11 5.56
N ASP A 109 2.41 -17.38 4.62
CA ASP A 109 2.55 -18.47 3.65
C ASP A 109 3.80 -18.30 2.77
N GLN A 110 4.02 -17.09 2.27
CA GLN A 110 5.18 -16.80 1.43
C GLN A 110 6.49 -16.86 2.23
N LEU A 111 6.50 -16.38 3.47
CA LEU A 111 7.66 -16.44 4.34
C LEU A 111 8.03 -17.89 4.70
N LEU A 112 7.02 -18.71 5.03
CA LEU A 112 7.21 -20.13 5.28
C LEU A 112 7.80 -20.84 4.06
N SER A 113 7.25 -20.57 2.87
CA SER A 113 7.78 -21.09 1.62
C SER A 113 9.22 -20.61 1.36
N PHE A 114 9.50 -19.33 1.63
CA PHE A 114 10.84 -18.76 1.48
C PHE A 114 11.86 -19.51 2.35
N VAL A 115 11.59 -19.64 3.66
CA VAL A 115 12.47 -20.31 4.63
C VAL A 115 12.67 -21.80 4.31
N GLN A 116 11.65 -22.49 3.83
CA GLN A 116 11.77 -23.91 3.44
C GLN A 116 12.67 -24.11 2.21
N ASN A 117 12.69 -23.13 1.29
CA ASN A 117 13.39 -23.23 0.02
C ASN A 117 14.76 -22.52 0.01
N HIS A 118 15.06 -21.67 1.00
CA HIS A 118 16.33 -20.96 1.12
C HIS A 118 17.15 -21.50 2.29
N GLY A 119 18.42 -21.85 2.01
CA GLY A 119 19.34 -22.30 3.03
C GLY A 119 19.73 -21.17 4.00
N GLY A 120 20.11 -21.53 5.23
CA GLY A 120 20.61 -20.58 6.23
C GLY A 120 19.59 -20.14 7.28
N PHE A 121 18.31 -20.48 7.09
CA PHE A 121 17.26 -20.20 8.07
C PHE A 121 16.81 -21.49 8.77
N SER A 122 16.52 -21.38 10.07
CA SER A 122 15.81 -22.43 10.79
C SER A 122 14.30 -22.28 10.56
N PRO A 123 13.49 -23.36 10.71
CA PRO A 123 12.04 -23.26 10.55
C PRO A 123 11.38 -22.20 11.44
N GLU A 124 11.96 -21.93 12.61
CA GLU A 124 11.49 -20.91 13.56
C GLU A 124 11.63 -19.48 13.02
N ALA A 125 12.50 -19.25 12.03
CA ALA A 125 12.61 -17.93 11.39
C ALA A 125 11.33 -17.51 10.62
N ALA A 126 10.44 -18.47 10.33
CA ALA A 126 9.14 -18.20 9.72
C ALA A 126 8.02 -17.95 10.75
N ASP A 127 8.32 -17.99 12.06
CA ASP A 127 7.33 -17.70 13.10
C ASP A 127 7.00 -16.20 13.13
N TRP A 128 5.91 -15.83 12.45
CA TRP A 128 5.46 -14.44 12.30
C TRP A 128 5.31 -13.71 13.63
N GLU A 129 4.83 -14.40 14.67
CA GLU A 129 4.61 -13.78 15.98
C GLU A 129 5.91 -13.46 16.72
N SER A 130 7.01 -14.10 16.31
CA SER A 130 8.35 -13.85 16.86
C SER A 130 9.09 -12.69 16.17
N LEU A 131 8.62 -12.27 14.99
CA LEU A 131 9.22 -11.18 14.22
C LEU A 131 9.01 -9.83 14.91
N SER A 132 9.97 -8.93 14.77
CA SER A 132 9.81 -7.54 15.19
C SER A 132 8.77 -6.81 14.32
N GLU A 133 8.16 -5.76 14.85
CA GLU A 133 7.15 -4.98 14.10
C GLU A 133 7.72 -4.44 12.79
N LYS A 134 8.99 -3.99 12.79
CA LYS A 134 9.68 -3.56 11.56
C LYS A 134 9.77 -4.67 10.52
N GLN A 135 10.07 -5.91 10.92
CA GLN A 135 10.10 -7.05 10.01
C GLN A 135 8.71 -7.31 9.43
N LYS A 136 7.68 -7.36 10.28
CA LYS A 136 6.29 -7.58 9.84
C LYS A 136 5.84 -6.51 8.85
N GLU A 137 6.11 -5.24 9.15
CA GLU A 137 5.73 -4.12 8.30
C GLU A 137 6.39 -4.18 6.92
N ILE A 138 7.71 -4.43 6.86
CA ILE A 138 8.42 -4.56 5.59
C ILE A 138 7.91 -5.77 4.79
N LEU A 139 7.80 -6.93 5.41
CA LEU A 139 7.36 -8.15 4.73
C LEU A 139 5.91 -8.01 4.23
N PHE A 140 5.02 -7.44 5.04
CA PHE A 140 3.65 -7.12 4.66
C PHE A 140 3.62 -6.16 3.47
N ASP A 141 4.36 -5.05 3.53
CA ASP A 141 4.40 -4.03 2.47
C ASP A 141 4.83 -4.62 1.12
N TYR A 142 5.81 -5.53 1.14
CA TYR A 142 6.28 -6.19 -0.07
C TYR A 142 5.25 -7.16 -0.66
N VAL A 143 4.62 -7.97 0.18
CA VAL A 143 3.56 -8.89 -0.27
C VAL A 143 2.38 -8.11 -0.81
N TYR A 144 2.02 -7.01 -0.16
CA TYR A 144 0.94 -6.12 -0.55
C TYR A 144 1.20 -5.46 -1.91
N ASN A 145 2.37 -4.83 -2.07
CA ASN A 145 2.64 -3.94 -3.21
C ASN A 145 3.26 -4.63 -4.42
N THR A 146 3.90 -5.78 -4.22
CA THR A 146 4.69 -6.43 -5.27
C THR A 146 4.20 -7.84 -5.59
N GLY A 147 3.23 -8.35 -4.84
CA GLY A 147 2.67 -9.69 -5.02
C GLY A 147 3.51 -10.81 -4.42
N GLY A 148 4.78 -10.58 -4.04
CA GLY A 148 5.44 -11.52 -3.15
C GLY A 148 6.94 -11.44 -2.91
N LEU A 149 7.34 -12.06 -1.79
CA LEU A 149 8.70 -12.09 -1.25
C LEU A 149 9.70 -12.86 -2.12
N SER A 150 9.23 -13.85 -2.90
CA SER A 150 10.10 -14.65 -3.78
C SER A 150 10.75 -13.83 -4.89
N ARG A 151 10.20 -12.65 -5.21
CA ARG A 151 10.78 -11.70 -6.17
C ARG A 151 11.93 -10.88 -5.57
N PHE A 152 12.06 -10.88 -4.24
CA PHE A 152 13.04 -10.10 -3.48
C PHE A 152 13.77 -11.00 -2.46
N PRO A 153 14.45 -12.08 -2.91
CA PRO A 153 15.00 -13.06 -2.00
C PRO A 153 16.13 -12.50 -1.12
N GLU A 154 16.99 -11.63 -1.66
CA GLU A 154 18.07 -11.00 -0.91
C GLU A 154 17.53 -10.05 0.17
N LEU A 155 16.55 -9.21 -0.18
CA LEU A 155 15.88 -8.35 0.80
C LEU A 155 15.18 -9.17 1.88
N THR A 156 14.43 -10.21 1.50
CA THR A 156 13.70 -11.06 2.44
C THR A 156 14.66 -11.71 3.43
N ALA A 157 15.81 -12.21 2.94
CA ALA A 157 16.85 -12.77 3.78
C ALA A 157 17.48 -11.72 4.71
N ALA A 158 17.77 -10.52 4.20
CA ALA A 158 18.33 -9.42 4.98
C ALA A 158 17.37 -9.00 6.12
N VAL A 159 16.08 -8.84 5.82
CA VAL A 159 15.04 -8.48 6.80
C VAL A 159 14.92 -9.55 7.90
N LEU A 160 14.92 -10.84 7.54
CA LEU A 160 14.88 -11.94 8.52
C LEU A 160 16.10 -11.96 9.46
N ASN A 161 17.26 -11.55 8.96
CA ASN A 161 18.49 -11.44 9.76
C ASN A 161 18.66 -10.08 10.45
N GLU A 162 17.72 -9.16 10.27
CA GLU A 162 17.83 -7.75 10.69
C GLU A 162 19.09 -7.05 10.17
N ASP A 163 19.57 -7.47 8.99
CA ASP A 163 20.69 -6.86 8.28
C ASP A 163 20.17 -5.68 7.46
N TRP A 164 19.99 -4.53 8.12
CA TRP A 164 19.41 -3.35 7.50
C TRP A 164 20.31 -2.68 6.45
N GLU A 165 21.62 -2.91 6.53
CA GLU A 165 22.58 -2.43 5.52
C GLU A 165 22.40 -3.23 4.22
N GLU A 166 22.31 -4.55 4.31
CA GLU A 166 22.03 -5.40 3.16
C GLU A 166 20.62 -5.14 2.61
N ALA A 167 19.62 -4.93 3.48
CA ALA A 167 18.27 -4.57 3.05
C ALA A 167 18.26 -3.26 2.23
N ALA A 168 19.08 -2.27 2.60
CA ALA A 168 19.25 -1.02 1.87
C ALA A 168 19.92 -1.17 0.51
N TYR A 169 20.56 -2.28 0.22
CA TYR A 169 21.08 -2.57 -1.11
C TYR A 169 20.02 -3.20 -2.03
N HIS A 170 18.98 -3.81 -1.47
CA HIS A 170 18.02 -4.66 -2.21
C HIS A 170 16.54 -4.19 -2.14
N TYR A 171 16.26 -3.04 -1.54
CA TYR A 171 14.89 -2.55 -1.33
C TYR A 171 14.24 -1.87 -2.55
N GLU A 172 14.98 -1.62 -3.63
CA GLU A 172 14.42 -0.86 -4.74
C GLU A 172 13.42 -1.70 -5.54
N ARG A 173 12.24 -1.13 -5.74
CA ARG A 173 11.17 -1.70 -6.57
C ARG A 173 11.10 -0.98 -7.91
N PHE A 174 10.76 -1.74 -8.93
CA PHE A 174 10.70 -1.27 -10.32
C PHE A 174 9.36 -1.65 -10.98
N SER A 175 8.91 -0.82 -11.92
CA SER A 175 7.86 -1.12 -12.88
C SER A 175 8.49 -1.17 -14.27
N GLY A 176 8.63 -2.37 -14.83
CA GLY A 176 9.53 -2.58 -15.97
C GLY A 176 10.96 -2.19 -15.59
N ASP A 177 11.56 -1.30 -16.36
CA ASP A 177 12.91 -0.76 -16.10
C ASP A 177 12.90 0.53 -15.26
N GLU A 178 11.72 1.07 -14.94
CA GLU A 178 11.58 2.35 -14.25
C GLU A 178 11.48 2.15 -12.72
N PRO A 179 12.29 2.84 -11.91
CA PRO A 179 12.21 2.74 -10.47
C PRO A 179 10.93 3.40 -9.94
N LEU A 180 10.33 2.80 -8.92
CA LEU A 180 9.22 3.40 -8.17
C LEU A 180 9.75 4.47 -7.20
N ALA A 181 10.31 5.56 -7.74
CA ALA A 181 11.15 6.52 -7.03
C ALA A 181 10.55 7.02 -5.70
N TYR A 182 9.32 7.54 -5.72
CA TYR A 182 8.64 8.01 -4.50
C TYR A 182 8.45 6.89 -3.48
N ARG A 183 7.99 5.70 -3.93
CA ARG A 183 7.75 4.55 -3.04
C ARG A 183 9.04 4.03 -2.42
N ASN A 184 10.11 3.96 -3.20
CA ASN A 184 11.43 3.57 -2.74
C ASN A 184 11.97 4.60 -1.73
N GLN A 185 11.87 5.90 -2.04
CA GLN A 185 12.32 6.97 -1.14
C GLN A 185 11.61 6.91 0.22
N MET A 186 10.27 6.86 0.23
CA MET A 186 9.50 6.82 1.48
C MET A 186 9.82 5.56 2.29
N PHE A 187 10.01 4.41 1.63
CA PHE A 187 10.38 3.17 2.30
C PHE A 187 11.78 3.24 2.91
N TYR A 188 12.76 3.77 2.18
CA TYR A 188 14.10 3.95 2.69
C TYR A 188 14.10 4.85 3.91
N GLN A 189 13.42 6.00 3.84
CA GLN A 189 13.32 6.94 4.96
C GLN A 189 12.69 6.27 6.19
N GLN A 190 11.56 5.59 6.01
CA GLN A 190 10.83 4.98 7.12
C GLN A 190 11.60 3.84 7.79
N TYR A 191 12.26 2.98 7.01
CA TYR A 191 12.76 1.71 7.53
C TYR A 191 14.28 1.58 7.54
N LEU A 192 14.99 2.26 6.64
CA LEU A 192 16.40 1.97 6.38
C LEU A 192 17.33 3.14 6.68
N ASP A 193 16.81 4.37 6.79
CA ASP A 193 17.59 5.55 7.11
C ASP A 193 18.04 5.56 8.59
N PRO A 194 19.36 5.44 8.87
CA PRO A 194 19.88 5.46 10.23
C PRO A 194 19.75 6.82 10.94
N ALA A 195 19.50 7.90 10.21
CA ALA A 195 19.24 9.22 10.77
C ALA A 195 17.79 9.32 11.28
N TYR A 196 16.83 8.90 10.46
CA TYR A 196 15.41 8.88 10.82
C TYR A 196 15.12 7.93 12.00
N MET A 197 15.74 6.73 11.99
CA MET A 197 15.60 5.74 13.06
C MET A 197 16.18 6.19 14.42
N ARG A 198 17.01 7.24 14.45
CA ARG A 198 17.52 7.83 15.70
C ARG A 198 16.56 8.84 16.32
N GLU A 199 15.77 9.54 15.52
CA GLU A 199 14.85 10.57 16.01
C GLU A 199 13.69 9.98 16.81
N GLU A 200 13.16 8.81 16.43
CA GLU A 200 12.16 8.10 17.26
C GLU A 200 12.72 7.56 18.59
N ALA A 201 13.97 7.09 18.58
CA ALA A 201 14.60 6.48 19.76
C ALA A 201 15.02 7.51 20.82
N ASP A 202 15.37 8.73 20.40
CA ASP A 202 15.74 9.84 21.28
C ASP A 202 14.57 10.80 21.58
N TRP A 203 13.34 10.54 21.11
CA TRP A 203 12.18 11.36 21.40
C TRP A 203 11.75 11.22 22.87
N PRO A 204 11.94 12.26 23.73
CA PRO A 204 11.44 12.23 25.08
C PRO A 204 9.94 12.48 25.02
N GLY A 205 9.15 11.40 25.04
CA GLY A 205 7.70 11.47 25.08
C GLY A 205 7.19 12.19 26.34
N THR A 206 7.09 13.51 26.27
CA THR A 206 6.15 14.38 27.01
C THR A 206 6.24 15.79 26.42
N GLU A 207 5.18 16.24 25.76
CA GLU A 207 4.69 17.63 25.70
C GLU A 207 5.77 18.74 25.78
N ALA A 208 6.80 18.67 24.93
CA ALA A 208 7.68 19.79 24.70
C ALA A 208 7.04 20.63 23.60
N GLU A 209 6.52 21.81 23.97
CA GLU A 209 6.06 22.82 23.02
C GLU A 209 7.14 23.01 21.94
N LEU A 210 6.76 22.78 20.68
CA LEU A 210 7.64 23.04 19.54
C LEU A 210 8.12 24.50 19.64
N PRO A 211 9.43 24.78 19.52
CA PRO A 211 9.91 26.15 19.50
C PRO A 211 9.22 26.93 18.38
N ALA A 212 8.61 28.07 18.71
CA ALA A 212 7.82 28.88 17.77
C ALA A 212 8.56 29.22 16.45
N GLU A 213 9.90 29.29 16.50
CA GLU A 213 10.74 29.54 15.31
C GLU A 213 10.70 28.38 14.29
N ILE A 214 10.41 27.14 14.72
CA ILE A 214 10.31 25.96 13.85
C ILE A 214 8.90 25.85 13.25
N GLU A 215 7.85 26.23 13.98
CA GLU A 215 6.49 26.30 13.43
C GLU A 215 6.37 27.37 12.34
N GLU A 216 7.01 28.53 12.51
CA GLU A 216 6.99 29.63 11.54
C GLU A 216 7.79 29.25 10.26
N ASP A 217 8.95 28.60 10.40
CA ASP A 217 9.76 28.15 9.26
C ASP A 217 9.08 27.01 8.47
N LEU A 218 8.38 26.10 9.16
CA LEU A 218 7.59 25.05 8.49
C LEU A 218 6.34 25.61 7.81
N SER A 219 5.66 26.60 8.38
CA SER A 219 4.52 27.23 7.72
C SER A 219 4.93 28.01 6.47
N ASP A 220 6.04 28.73 6.53
CA ASP A 220 6.57 29.52 5.42
C ASP A 220 7.06 28.62 4.27
N GLN A 221 7.70 27.49 4.59
CA GLN A 221 8.13 26.52 3.57
C GLN A 221 6.97 25.77 2.92
N ILE A 222 5.89 25.52 3.65
CA ILE A 222 4.66 24.95 3.09
C ILE A 222 3.95 25.97 2.19
N GLU A 223 3.89 27.24 2.57
CA GLU A 223 3.22 28.29 1.78
C GLU A 223 3.96 28.58 0.46
N ASP A 224 5.30 28.53 0.45
CA ASP A 224 6.13 28.64 -0.78
C ASP A 224 5.96 27.43 -1.73
N LEU A 225 5.63 26.24 -1.20
CA LEU A 225 5.34 25.04 -1.98
C LEU A 225 3.96 25.07 -2.66
N TYR A 226 3.05 25.95 -2.19
CA TYR A 226 1.70 26.12 -2.71
C TYR A 226 1.45 27.51 -3.33
N ALA A 227 2.49 28.32 -3.53
CA ALA A 227 2.41 29.56 -4.30
C ALA A 227 2.13 29.24 -5.79
N ASP A 228 0.86 29.40 -6.17
CA ASP A 228 0.29 29.24 -7.50
C ASP A 228 0.99 30.12 -8.54
N ASP A 229 1.99 29.57 -9.24
CA ASP A 229 2.44 30.10 -10.53
C ASP A 229 1.48 29.61 -11.62
N GLY A 230 0.39 30.36 -11.78
CA GLY A 230 -0.53 30.23 -12.87
C GLY A 230 0.14 30.49 -14.21
N ASP A 231 0.39 29.43 -14.98
CA ASP A 231 0.29 29.47 -16.44
C ASP A 231 0.01 28.07 -16.99
N SER A 232 -1.16 27.91 -17.62
CA SER A 232 -1.50 26.71 -18.38
C SER A 232 -0.84 26.78 -19.75
N PRO A 233 -0.25 25.67 -20.24
CA PRO A 233 -0.61 25.30 -21.60
C PRO A 233 -0.80 23.79 -21.81
N ASP A 234 -1.84 23.51 -22.60
CA ASP A 234 -2.01 22.44 -23.59
C ASP A 234 -1.72 20.97 -23.21
N THR A 235 -2.83 20.22 -23.21
CA THR A 235 -2.94 18.76 -23.34
C THR A 235 -2.04 18.14 -24.42
N PRO A 236 -1.32 17.07 -24.09
CA PRO A 236 -0.94 16.02 -25.04
C PRO A 236 -1.68 14.71 -24.78
N GLU A 237 -1.80 13.95 -25.87
CA GLU A 237 -2.61 12.76 -26.08
C GLU A 237 -2.27 11.58 -25.15
N ALA A 238 -3.28 10.72 -24.97
CA ALA A 238 -3.21 9.45 -24.27
C ALA A 238 -2.11 8.55 -24.84
N ASP A 239 -1.11 8.22 -24.02
CA ASP A 239 -0.20 7.11 -24.31
C ASP A 239 -0.55 5.92 -23.42
N ASN A 240 -0.81 4.81 -24.09
CA ASN A 240 -1.30 3.56 -23.55
C ASN A 240 -0.09 2.65 -23.31
N THR A 241 0.32 2.47 -22.06
CA THR A 241 1.35 1.47 -21.71
C THR A 241 0.86 0.55 -20.60
N ASP A 242 0.10 -0.45 -21.06
CA ASP A 242 -0.16 -1.74 -20.44
C ASP A 242 1.16 -2.50 -20.18
N ASP A 243 1.31 -3.11 -19.00
CA ASP A 243 1.87 -4.48 -18.83
C ASP A 243 1.88 -4.87 -17.34
N TRP A 244 0.74 -5.36 -16.85
CA TRP A 244 0.68 -6.06 -15.57
C TRP A 244 0.13 -7.47 -15.80
N TYR A 245 0.91 -8.45 -15.31
CA TYR A 245 0.70 -9.89 -15.23
C TYR A 245 0.97 -10.77 -16.47
N GLU A 246 2.25 -11.07 -16.70
CA GLU A 246 2.65 -12.32 -17.37
C GLU A 246 3.25 -13.34 -16.37
N THR A 247 2.46 -14.40 -16.15
CA THR A 247 2.79 -15.84 -16.07
C THR A 247 4.07 -16.33 -15.41
N TYR A 248 3.93 -17.27 -14.46
CA TYR A 248 4.52 -18.62 -14.56
C TYR A 248 3.60 -19.67 -13.93
N THR A 249 3.27 -20.69 -14.74
CA THR A 249 2.74 -22.02 -14.35
C THR A 249 3.79 -22.88 -13.68
#